data_AF-A0A7W7H2A3-F1
#
_entry.id   AF-A0A7W7H2A3-F1
#
_cell.length_a   1.000
_cell.length_b   1.000
_cell.length_c   1.000
_cell.angle_alpha   90.00
_cell.angle_beta   90.00
_cell.angle_gamma   90.00
#
_symmetry.space_group_name_H-M   'P 1'
#
loop_
_entity.id
_entity.type
_entity.pdbx_description
1 polymer ?
#
loop_
_entity_poly.entity_id
_entity_poly.type
_entity_poly.pdbx_seq_one_letter_code
_entity_poly.pdbx_strand_id
1 'polypeptide(L)'
;MIDDVRGWAGQAAAAGGVVGALLGNHEVQLMAAHLFGTAPVPGWDQAGGFRGGWARFGGRDSDLRALTGEHLAWIAARPAMALVDGHLLVHSDTTAYRAFGDSVAAVNTAVRAALAGRDPAGWLEFCGRISDRAAFRDGAAPGPDDPVAVMLRTFGGAVLVHGHSTLPKHFGVPAAQVREPVRYAGGRVLAVDGGVHEGGRILLPRLV
;
A
#
# COMPACT_ATOMS: atom_id res chain seq x y z
N MET A 1 -2.39 -3.19 16.17
CA MET A 1 -2.37 -2.22 15.06
C MET A 1 -3.72 -2.05 14.40
N ILE A 2 -4.35 -3.10 13.84
CA ILE A 2 -5.70 -2.97 13.23
C ILE A 2 -6.69 -2.35 14.23
N ASP A 3 -6.77 -2.88 15.44
CA ASP A 3 -7.69 -2.36 16.46
C ASP A 3 -7.34 -0.95 16.92
N ASP A 4 -6.05 -0.60 16.95
CA ASP A 4 -5.60 0.77 17.27
C ASP A 4 -6.10 1.76 16.21
N VAL A 5 -5.90 1.46 14.92
CA VAL A 5 -6.37 2.30 13.80
C VAL A 5 -7.90 2.41 13.80
N ARG A 6 -8.61 1.31 14.11
CA ARG A 6 -10.07 1.32 14.26
C ARG A 6 -10.52 2.22 15.43
N GLY A 7 -9.83 2.14 16.56
CA GLY A 7 -10.06 3.00 17.71
C GLY A 7 -9.83 4.47 17.40
N TRP A 8 -8.71 4.80 16.76
CA TRP A 8 -8.39 6.17 16.32
C TRP A 8 -9.39 6.71 15.31
N ALA A 9 -9.89 5.88 14.38
CA ALA A 9 -10.93 6.28 13.44
C ALA A 9 -12.22 6.70 14.17
N GLY A 10 -12.64 5.96 15.21
CA GLY A 10 -13.79 6.34 16.03
C GLY A 10 -13.57 7.63 16.82
N GLN A 11 -12.39 7.77 17.43
CA GLN A 11 -12.01 8.98 18.18
C GLN A 11 -11.92 10.22 17.29
N ALA A 12 -11.33 10.10 16.10
CA ALA A 12 -11.24 11.18 15.14
C ALA A 12 -12.63 11.62 14.68
N ALA A 13 -13.51 10.67 14.35
CA ALA A 13 -14.89 10.98 13.96
C ALA A 13 -15.66 11.72 15.07
N ALA A 14 -15.50 11.30 16.33
CA ALA A 14 -16.10 11.98 17.48
C ALA A 14 -15.57 13.42 17.67
N ALA A 15 -14.33 13.69 17.23
CA ALA A 15 -13.71 15.02 17.24
C ALA A 15 -13.93 15.81 15.93
N GLY A 16 -14.75 15.32 14.99
CA GLY A 16 -15.02 15.98 13.71
C GLY A 16 -13.91 15.82 12.66
N GLY A 17 -12.95 14.92 12.90
CA GLY A 17 -11.88 14.56 11.97
C GLY A 17 -12.07 13.18 11.35
N VAL A 18 -11.07 12.73 10.59
CA VAL A 18 -11.06 11.41 9.94
C VAL A 18 -9.68 10.77 10.08
N VAL A 19 -9.65 9.50 10.47
CA VAL A 19 -8.46 8.64 10.36
C VAL A 19 -8.82 7.46 9.48
N GLY A 20 -7.96 7.19 8.50
CA GLY A 20 -8.11 6.08 7.56
C GLY A 20 -6.78 5.39 7.31
N ALA A 21 -6.86 4.22 6.69
CA ALA A 21 -5.70 3.48 6.20
C ALA A 21 -5.97 3.06 4.76
N LEU A 22 -4.94 3.11 3.93
CA LEU A 22 -4.96 2.49 2.62
C LEU A 22 -4.62 1.01 2.75
N LEU A 23 -5.11 0.21 1.80
CA LEU A 23 -4.72 -1.18 1.65
C LEU A 23 -3.27 -1.25 1.14
N GLY A 24 -2.37 -1.81 1.94
CA GLY A 24 -1.00 -2.09 1.55
C GLY A 24 -0.78 -3.53 1.10
N ASN A 25 0.43 -3.82 0.63
CA ASN A 25 0.78 -5.18 0.20
C ASN A 25 0.78 -6.17 1.37
N HIS A 26 1.16 -5.74 2.58
CA HIS A 26 1.18 -6.61 3.76
C HIS A 26 -0.22 -7.01 4.21
N GLU A 27 -1.22 -6.13 4.10
CA GLU A 27 -2.62 -6.48 4.39
C GLU A 27 -3.13 -7.58 3.46
N VAL A 28 -2.82 -7.47 2.16
CA VAL A 28 -3.24 -8.47 1.17
C VAL A 28 -2.47 -9.79 1.35
N GLN A 29 -1.17 -9.73 1.62
CA GLN A 29 -0.37 -10.93 1.90
C GLN A 29 -0.82 -11.64 3.19
N LEU A 30 -1.17 -10.88 4.23
CA LEU A 30 -1.71 -11.39 5.48
C LEU A 30 -3.05 -12.11 5.24
N MET A 31 -3.97 -11.48 4.48
CA MET A 31 -5.23 -12.11 4.10
C MET A 31 -5.01 -13.37 3.25
N ALA A 32 -4.11 -13.34 2.27
CA ALA A 32 -3.81 -14.49 1.42
C ALA A 32 -3.23 -15.66 2.24
N ALA A 33 -2.33 -15.37 3.18
CA ALA A 33 -1.76 -16.37 4.08
C ALA A 33 -2.81 -16.99 5.01
N HIS A 34 -3.77 -16.19 5.49
CA HIS A 34 -4.90 -16.67 6.27
C HIS A 34 -5.86 -17.54 5.44
N LEU A 35 -6.18 -17.12 4.21
CA LEU A 35 -7.16 -17.77 3.35
C LEU A 35 -6.65 -19.07 2.71
N PHE A 36 -5.42 -19.07 2.21
CA PHE A 36 -4.88 -20.19 1.41
C PHE A 36 -3.88 -21.05 2.19
N GLY A 37 -3.41 -20.57 3.35
CA GLY A 37 -2.49 -21.31 4.20
C GLY A 37 -1.23 -21.76 3.46
N THR A 38 -0.95 -23.07 3.53
CA THR A 38 0.23 -23.69 2.92
C THR A 38 -0.04 -24.36 1.58
N ALA A 39 -1.23 -24.15 0.98
CA ALA A 39 -1.56 -24.72 -0.31
C ALA A 39 -0.58 -24.23 -1.40
N PRO A 40 -0.15 -25.11 -2.33
CA PRO A 40 0.62 -24.69 -3.49
C PRO A 40 -0.16 -23.66 -4.31
N VAL A 41 0.55 -22.68 -4.87
CA VAL A 41 -0.04 -21.62 -5.68
C VAL A 41 0.47 -21.77 -7.12
N PRO A 42 -0.42 -21.93 -8.12
CA PRO A 42 -0.01 -22.01 -9.51
C PRO A 42 0.84 -20.81 -9.92
N GLY A 43 1.97 -21.07 -10.60
CA GLY A 43 2.89 -20.03 -11.04
C GLY A 43 3.81 -19.46 -9.96
N TRP A 44 3.83 -20.03 -8.74
CA TRP A 44 4.70 -19.56 -7.66
C TRP A 44 5.48 -20.69 -6.98
N ASP A 45 6.79 -20.66 -7.11
CA ASP A 45 7.71 -21.56 -6.41
C ASP A 45 8.05 -21.04 -5.01
N GLN A 46 7.03 -20.95 -4.15
CA GLN A 46 7.20 -20.57 -2.75
C GLN A 46 6.87 -21.76 -1.84
N ALA A 47 7.90 -22.26 -1.17
CA ALA A 47 7.74 -23.28 -0.14
C ALA A 47 6.73 -22.81 0.91
N GLY A 48 5.73 -23.65 1.19
CA GLY A 48 4.65 -23.35 2.14
C GLY A 48 3.62 -22.34 1.65
N GLY A 49 3.54 -22.08 0.33
CA GLY A 49 2.49 -21.23 -0.26
C GLY A 49 2.46 -19.82 0.33
N PHE A 50 1.26 -19.23 0.45
CA PHE A 50 1.10 -17.88 1.00
C PHE A 50 1.55 -17.76 2.46
N ARG A 51 1.35 -18.77 3.32
CA ARG A 51 1.85 -18.73 4.71
C ARG A 51 3.37 -18.75 4.77
N GLY A 52 4.03 -19.51 3.90
CA GLY A 52 5.48 -19.50 3.75
C GLY A 52 6.00 -18.15 3.22
N GLY A 53 5.29 -17.56 2.25
CA GLY A 53 5.57 -16.20 1.78
C GLY A 53 5.42 -15.14 2.87
N TRP A 54 4.35 -15.20 3.67
CA TRP A 54 4.13 -14.31 4.81
C TRP A 54 5.30 -14.36 5.79
N ALA A 55 5.73 -15.56 6.19
CA ALA A 55 6.89 -15.74 7.05
C ALA A 55 8.19 -15.18 6.43
N ARG A 56 8.41 -15.45 5.13
CA ARG A 56 9.59 -14.94 4.40
C ARG A 56 9.66 -13.41 4.40
N PHE A 57 8.52 -12.73 4.32
CA PHE A 57 8.43 -11.27 4.31
C PHE A 57 8.31 -10.67 5.72
N GLY A 58 8.68 -11.41 6.76
CA GLY A 58 8.74 -10.91 8.15
C GLY A 58 7.42 -11.00 8.91
N GLY A 59 6.39 -11.59 8.30
CA GLY A 59 5.11 -11.85 8.93
C GLY A 59 5.18 -12.86 10.06
N ARG A 60 4.34 -12.71 11.09
CA ARG A 60 4.33 -13.60 12.26
C ARG A 60 3.10 -14.49 12.27
N ASP A 61 3.27 -15.70 12.77
CA ASP A 61 2.16 -16.65 12.90
C ASP A 61 1.13 -16.20 13.95
N SER A 62 1.58 -15.46 14.97
CA SER A 62 0.68 -14.82 15.93
C SER A 62 -0.31 -13.87 15.28
N ASP A 63 0.10 -13.16 14.21
CA ASP A 63 -0.76 -12.22 13.51
C ASP A 63 -1.89 -12.97 12.81
N LEU A 64 -1.56 -14.10 12.15
CA LEU A 64 -2.55 -14.97 11.50
C LEU A 64 -3.55 -15.57 12.49
N ARG A 65 -3.10 -15.99 13.67
CA ARG A 65 -3.97 -16.56 14.72
C ARG A 65 -4.86 -15.52 15.38
N ALA A 66 -4.43 -14.26 15.43
CA ALA A 66 -5.19 -13.17 16.03
C ALA A 66 -6.27 -12.60 15.09
N LEU A 67 -6.21 -12.89 13.79
CA LEU A 67 -7.20 -12.42 12.81
C LEU A 67 -8.58 -12.97 13.10
N THR A 68 -9.54 -12.07 13.18
CA THR A 68 -10.97 -12.38 13.24
C THR A 68 -11.64 -12.10 11.88
N GLY A 69 -12.86 -12.63 11.70
CA GLY A 69 -13.67 -12.27 10.53
C GLY A 69 -13.95 -10.77 10.43
N GLU A 70 -14.04 -10.08 11.57
CA GLU A 70 -14.22 -8.63 11.62
C GLU A 70 -12.98 -7.88 11.11
N HIS A 71 -11.78 -8.34 11.49
CA HIS A 71 -10.53 -7.79 10.97
C HIS A 71 -10.42 -7.97 9.45
N LEU A 72 -10.76 -9.16 8.94
CA LEU A 72 -10.74 -9.44 7.51
C LEU A 72 -11.72 -8.55 6.74
N ALA A 73 -12.95 -8.38 7.26
CA ALA A 73 -13.94 -7.50 6.66
C ALA A 73 -13.48 -6.03 6.68
N TRP A 74 -12.85 -5.59 7.78
CA TRP A 74 -12.33 -4.24 7.89
C TRP A 74 -11.18 -3.97 6.89
N ILE A 75 -10.23 -4.91 6.77
CA ILE A 75 -9.14 -4.85 5.77
C ILE A 75 -9.74 -4.81 4.35
N ALA A 76 -10.67 -5.71 4.04
CA ALA A 76 -11.30 -5.79 2.72
C ALA A 76 -12.05 -4.51 2.34
N ALA A 77 -12.51 -3.73 3.33
CA ALA A 77 -13.17 -2.45 3.10
C ALA A 77 -12.20 -1.28 2.89
N ARG A 78 -10.89 -1.44 3.14
CA ARG A 78 -9.92 -0.35 2.96
C ARG A 78 -9.78 0.03 1.48
N PRO A 79 -9.70 1.32 1.15
CA PRO A 79 -9.40 1.76 -0.21
C PRO A 79 -7.95 1.42 -0.58
N ALA A 80 -7.70 1.05 -1.82
CA ALA A 80 -6.35 0.91 -2.37
C ALA A 80 -5.72 2.27 -2.71
N MET A 81 -6.56 3.27 -2.98
CA MET A 81 -6.15 4.65 -3.24
C MET A 81 -7.21 5.66 -2.80
N ALA A 82 -6.78 6.88 -2.48
CA ALA A 82 -7.66 7.98 -2.12
C ALA A 82 -7.16 9.29 -2.74
N LEU A 83 -8.08 10.21 -3.03
CA LEU A 83 -7.77 11.59 -3.41
C LEU A 83 -8.25 12.51 -2.28
N VAL A 84 -7.34 13.22 -1.63
CA VAL A 84 -7.64 14.09 -0.48
C VAL A 84 -6.95 15.42 -0.68
N ASP A 85 -7.71 16.52 -0.74
CA ASP A 85 -7.18 17.89 -0.87
C ASP A 85 -6.12 18.03 -1.98
N GLY A 86 -6.39 17.46 -3.15
CA GLY A 86 -5.45 17.48 -4.28
C GLY A 86 -4.25 16.52 -4.18
N HIS A 87 -4.20 15.65 -3.17
CA HIS A 87 -3.16 14.64 -2.99
C HIS A 87 -3.69 13.25 -3.33
N LEU A 88 -3.05 12.59 -4.30
CA LEU A 88 -3.33 11.20 -4.64
C LEU A 88 -2.51 10.29 -3.72
N LEU A 89 -3.20 9.59 -2.82
CA LEU A 89 -2.60 8.70 -1.84
C LEU A 89 -2.65 7.25 -2.38
N VAL A 90 -1.49 6.59 -2.44
CA VAL A 90 -1.34 5.18 -2.81
C VAL A 90 -0.36 4.48 -1.88
N HIS A 91 -0.39 3.15 -1.80
CA HIS A 91 0.56 2.42 -0.96
C HIS A 91 1.98 2.45 -1.53
N SER A 92 2.14 2.14 -2.82
CA SER A 92 3.44 1.98 -3.47
C SER A 92 3.64 2.89 -4.69
N ASP A 93 4.90 3.14 -5.04
CA ASP A 93 5.32 3.94 -6.20
C ASP A 93 5.30 3.15 -7.51
N THR A 94 4.09 2.75 -7.93
CA THR A 94 3.83 2.00 -9.18
C THR A 94 2.65 2.57 -9.98
N THR A 95 2.65 2.32 -11.28
CA THR A 95 1.49 2.58 -12.16
C THR A 95 0.52 1.40 -12.25
N ALA A 96 0.84 0.26 -11.62
CA ALA A 96 0.06 -0.98 -11.69
C ALA A 96 -1.40 -0.81 -11.22
N TYR A 97 -1.71 0.22 -10.43
CA TYR A 97 -3.08 0.58 -10.04
C TYR A 97 -4.01 0.80 -11.24
N ARG A 98 -3.48 1.27 -12.38
CA ARG A 98 -4.25 1.50 -13.62
C ARG A 98 -4.82 0.23 -14.23
N ALA A 99 -4.28 -0.93 -13.88
CA ALA A 99 -4.81 -2.20 -14.34
C ALA A 99 -6.09 -2.63 -13.60
N PHE A 100 -6.54 -1.86 -12.59
CA PHE A 100 -7.81 -2.07 -11.87
C PHE A 100 -8.90 -1.08 -12.27
N GLY A 101 -8.58 -0.03 -13.04
CA GLY A 101 -9.54 0.98 -13.44
C GLY A 101 -8.88 2.32 -13.81
N ASP A 102 -9.71 3.22 -14.30
CA ASP A 102 -9.36 4.55 -14.81
C ASP A 102 -9.81 5.70 -13.90
N SER A 103 -10.36 5.38 -12.73
CA SER A 103 -10.74 6.34 -11.69
C SER A 103 -10.51 5.76 -10.30
N VAL A 104 -10.39 6.63 -9.29
CA VAL A 104 -10.23 6.22 -7.87
C VAL A 104 -11.36 5.28 -7.44
N ALA A 105 -12.60 5.58 -7.84
CA ALA A 105 -13.77 4.77 -7.50
C ALA A 105 -13.74 3.39 -8.19
N ALA A 106 -13.35 3.35 -9.48
CA ALA A 106 -13.23 2.10 -10.24
C ALA A 106 -12.15 1.19 -9.66
N VAL A 107 -10.95 1.73 -9.38
CA VAL A 107 -9.85 0.98 -8.77
C VAL A 107 -10.25 0.40 -7.42
N ASN A 108 -10.84 1.21 -6.53
CA ASN A 108 -11.26 0.73 -5.21
C ASN A 108 -12.36 -0.35 -5.30
N THR A 109 -13.23 -0.27 -6.31
CA THR A 109 -14.27 -1.28 -6.54
C THR A 109 -13.68 -2.58 -7.07
N ALA A 110 -12.79 -2.50 -8.06
CA ALA A 110 -12.11 -3.67 -8.62
C ALA A 110 -11.22 -4.38 -7.57
N VAL A 111 -10.51 -3.62 -6.74
CA VAL A 111 -9.70 -4.19 -5.64
C VAL A 111 -10.60 -4.91 -4.62
N ARG A 112 -11.74 -4.32 -4.23
CA ARG A 112 -12.70 -5.00 -3.35
C ARG A 112 -13.22 -6.30 -3.96
N ALA A 113 -13.51 -6.31 -5.26
CA ALA A 113 -13.92 -7.53 -5.96
C ALA A 113 -12.80 -8.58 -5.99
N ALA A 114 -11.55 -8.17 -6.24
CA ALA A 114 -10.39 -9.07 -6.21
C ALA A 114 -10.20 -9.73 -4.83
N LEU A 115 -10.34 -8.96 -3.74
CA LEU A 115 -10.27 -9.47 -2.37
C LEU A 115 -11.44 -10.39 -1.99
N ALA A 116 -12.59 -10.28 -2.66
CA ALA A 116 -13.71 -11.22 -2.50
C ALA A 116 -13.46 -12.56 -3.23
N GLY A 117 -12.53 -12.57 -4.21
CA GLY A 117 -12.16 -13.75 -4.97
C GLY A 117 -11.50 -14.86 -4.12
N ARG A 118 -11.50 -16.07 -4.67
CA ARG A 118 -10.91 -17.27 -4.04
C ARG A 118 -9.93 -18.01 -4.95
N ASP A 119 -9.49 -17.37 -6.03
CA ASP A 119 -8.45 -17.90 -6.92
C ASP A 119 -7.04 -17.53 -6.40
N PRO A 120 -6.22 -18.51 -5.97
CA PRO A 120 -4.86 -18.24 -5.49
C PRO A 120 -3.96 -17.55 -6.52
N ALA A 121 -4.12 -17.82 -7.82
CA ALA A 121 -3.30 -17.23 -8.87
C ALA A 121 -3.61 -15.74 -9.05
N GLY A 122 -4.89 -15.37 -9.09
CA GLY A 122 -5.30 -13.96 -9.09
C GLY A 122 -4.86 -13.19 -7.85
N TRP A 123 -4.87 -13.81 -6.66
CA TRP A 123 -4.34 -13.22 -5.43
C TRP A 123 -2.83 -12.99 -5.49
N LEU A 124 -2.08 -13.92 -6.10
CA LEU A 124 -0.65 -13.78 -6.30
C LEU A 124 -0.34 -12.62 -7.26
N GLU A 125 -1.06 -12.55 -8.37
CA GLU A 125 -0.93 -11.44 -9.33
C GLU A 125 -1.24 -10.11 -8.64
N PHE A 126 -2.31 -10.04 -7.86
CA PHE A 126 -2.67 -8.84 -7.11
C PHE A 126 -1.58 -8.44 -6.11
N CYS A 127 -1.07 -9.39 -5.32
CA CYS A 127 0.06 -9.19 -4.41
C CYS A 127 1.28 -8.62 -5.15
N GLY A 128 1.59 -9.14 -6.35
CA GLY A 128 2.67 -8.64 -7.20
C GLY A 128 2.47 -7.18 -7.58
N ARG A 129 1.29 -6.83 -8.11
CA ARG A 129 0.97 -5.47 -8.57
C ARG A 129 1.08 -4.42 -7.46
N ILE A 130 0.56 -4.70 -6.26
CA ILE A 130 0.63 -3.75 -5.13
C ILE A 130 1.99 -3.76 -4.39
N SER A 131 2.82 -4.76 -4.65
CA SER A 131 4.21 -4.81 -4.14
C SER A 131 5.21 -4.17 -5.10
N ASP A 132 4.80 -3.90 -6.34
CA ASP A 132 5.61 -3.22 -7.34
C ASP A 132 5.99 -1.79 -6.90
N ARG A 133 7.10 -1.28 -7.41
CA ARG A 133 7.74 -0.06 -6.92
C ARG A 133 8.69 0.57 -7.94
N ALA A 134 9.19 1.75 -7.59
CA ALA A 134 10.21 2.51 -8.31
C ALA A 134 9.81 3.08 -9.68
N ALA A 135 8.54 2.94 -10.10
CA ALA A 135 8.08 3.45 -11.38
C ALA A 135 8.20 4.99 -11.52
N PHE A 136 8.36 5.70 -10.41
CA PHE A 136 8.44 7.17 -10.37
C PHE A 136 9.87 7.70 -10.17
N ARG A 137 10.85 6.83 -9.87
CA ARG A 137 12.19 7.25 -9.43
C ARG A 137 13.10 7.62 -10.58
N ASP A 138 13.01 6.87 -11.68
CA ASP A 138 13.86 7.01 -12.85
C ASP A 138 12.98 7.05 -14.11
N GLY A 139 12.98 8.17 -14.85
CA GLY A 139 12.27 8.22 -16.12
C GLY A 139 12.09 9.61 -16.71
N ALA A 140 13.03 9.99 -17.58
CA ALA A 140 12.98 11.15 -18.49
C ALA A 140 12.78 12.54 -17.83
N ALA A 141 13.05 13.60 -18.60
CA ALA A 141 12.60 14.93 -18.22
C ALA A 141 11.07 14.86 -17.98
N PRO A 142 10.54 15.58 -16.96
CA PRO A 142 9.10 15.65 -16.72
C PRO A 142 8.35 15.90 -18.02
N GLY A 143 7.36 15.06 -18.31
CA GLY A 143 6.69 15.04 -19.59
C GLY A 143 5.27 14.48 -19.47
N PRO A 144 4.42 14.71 -20.47
CA PRO A 144 3.04 14.22 -20.42
C PRO A 144 3.01 12.70 -20.24
N ASP A 145 3.92 11.95 -20.83
CA ASP A 145 3.87 10.48 -20.75
C ASP A 145 4.68 9.89 -19.61
N ASP A 146 5.24 10.72 -18.71
CA ASP A 146 5.94 10.18 -17.56
C ASP A 146 4.97 9.49 -16.58
N PRO A 147 5.42 8.44 -15.88
CA PRO A 147 4.56 7.63 -15.01
C PRO A 147 3.78 8.43 -13.95
N VAL A 148 4.36 9.50 -13.40
CA VAL A 148 3.69 10.34 -12.39
C VAL A 148 2.61 11.19 -13.05
N ALA A 149 2.92 11.80 -14.20
CA ALA A 149 1.95 12.58 -14.96
C ALA A 149 0.75 11.73 -15.39
N VAL A 150 0.99 10.48 -15.82
CA VAL A 150 -0.07 9.52 -16.18
C VAL A 150 -0.96 9.21 -14.98
N MET A 151 -0.39 8.94 -13.80
CA MET A 151 -1.17 8.68 -12.58
C MET A 151 -2.02 9.88 -12.18
N LEU A 152 -1.44 11.08 -12.11
CA LEU A 152 -2.15 12.30 -11.71
C LEU A 152 -3.23 12.71 -12.72
N ARG A 153 -3.00 12.52 -14.03
CA ARG A 153 -4.06 12.74 -15.03
C ARG A 153 -5.20 11.75 -14.93
N THR A 154 -4.90 10.48 -14.64
CA THR A 154 -5.92 9.42 -14.58
C THR A 154 -6.77 9.56 -13.31
N PHE A 155 -6.12 9.73 -12.16
CA PHE A 155 -6.78 9.64 -10.85
C PHE A 155 -7.00 10.98 -10.16
N GLY A 156 -6.47 12.06 -10.74
CA GLY A 156 -6.52 13.41 -10.18
C GLY A 156 -5.40 13.71 -9.20
N GLY A 157 -5.42 14.94 -8.69
CA GLY A 157 -4.42 15.48 -7.77
C GLY A 157 -3.26 16.19 -8.45
N ALA A 158 -2.50 16.93 -7.64
CA ALA A 158 -1.28 17.64 -8.04
C ALA A 158 -0.01 16.98 -7.50
N VAL A 159 -0.14 16.21 -6.42
CA VAL A 159 0.97 15.51 -5.75
C VAL A 159 0.55 14.08 -5.43
N LEU A 160 1.40 13.11 -5.74
CA LEU A 160 1.25 11.72 -5.34
C LEU A 160 1.99 11.49 -4.02
N VAL A 161 1.36 10.80 -3.07
CA VAL A 161 1.96 10.44 -1.78
C VAL A 161 1.96 8.92 -1.67
N HIS A 162 3.11 8.33 -1.33
CA HIS A 162 3.24 6.88 -1.18
C HIS A 162 4.09 6.45 0.01
N GLY A 163 3.82 5.23 0.48
CA GLY A 163 4.65 4.51 1.44
C GLY A 163 5.49 3.42 0.76
N HIS A 164 5.64 2.26 1.41
CA HIS A 164 6.19 0.99 0.90
C HIS A 164 7.69 0.97 0.55
N SER A 165 8.13 2.03 -0.10
CA SER A 165 9.49 2.26 -0.55
C SER A 165 10.17 3.14 0.48
N THR A 166 10.70 2.47 1.48
CA THR A 166 11.26 3.09 2.67
C THR A 166 12.41 4.04 2.35
N LEU A 167 12.45 5.16 3.07
CA LEU A 167 13.50 6.17 2.89
C LEU A 167 14.92 5.60 3.10
N PRO A 168 15.18 4.73 4.10
CA PRO A 168 16.51 4.14 4.27
C PRO A 168 16.97 3.29 3.10
N LYS A 169 16.15 2.32 2.70
CA LYS A 169 16.55 1.37 1.67
C LYS A 169 16.49 1.94 0.26
N HIS A 170 15.48 2.75 -0.02
CA HIS A 170 15.14 3.13 -1.39
C HIS A 170 15.50 4.55 -1.77
N PHE A 171 15.77 5.41 -0.79
CA PHE A 171 16.21 6.79 -1.00
C PHE A 171 17.57 7.09 -0.36
N GLY A 172 18.22 6.09 0.25
CA GLY A 172 19.56 6.22 0.82
C GLY A 172 19.64 7.12 2.06
N VAL A 173 18.51 7.43 2.70
CA VAL A 173 18.47 8.27 3.91
C VAL A 173 18.78 7.41 5.13
N PRO A 174 19.92 7.56 5.82
CA PRO A 174 20.24 6.70 6.96
C PRO A 174 19.09 6.67 7.98
N ALA A 175 18.71 5.50 8.49
CA ALA A 175 17.52 5.34 9.35
C ALA A 175 17.52 6.31 10.54
N ALA A 176 18.69 6.51 11.17
CA ALA A 176 18.87 7.44 12.28
C ALA A 176 18.67 8.92 11.89
N GLN A 177 18.75 9.26 10.60
CA GLN A 177 18.62 10.60 10.02
C GLN A 177 17.25 10.86 9.37
N VAL A 178 16.36 9.86 9.31
CA VAL A 178 14.98 10.06 8.84
C VAL A 178 14.27 11.06 9.76
N ARG A 179 13.87 12.21 9.20
CA ARG A 179 13.16 13.30 9.92
C ARG A 179 11.95 13.79 9.14
N GLU A 180 12.08 13.88 7.82
CA GLU A 180 11.06 14.42 6.94
C GLU A 180 10.83 13.47 5.76
N PRO A 181 9.67 13.56 5.09
CA PRO A 181 9.44 12.87 3.82
C PRO A 181 10.42 13.30 2.74
N VAL A 182 10.62 12.45 1.73
CA VAL A 182 11.43 12.79 0.55
C VAL A 182 10.53 13.19 -0.61
N ARG A 183 10.76 14.39 -1.15
CA ARG A 183 10.09 14.88 -2.35
C ARG A 183 10.95 14.64 -3.59
N TYR A 184 10.36 14.13 -4.67
CA TYR A 184 11.08 13.80 -5.90
C TYR A 184 10.18 13.95 -7.14
N ALA A 185 10.68 13.52 -8.32
CA ALA A 185 10.01 13.63 -9.61
C ALA A 185 9.53 15.06 -9.94
N GLY A 186 10.43 16.04 -9.76
CA GLY A 186 10.11 17.46 -9.94
C GLY A 186 9.14 18.01 -8.89
N GLY A 187 9.09 17.37 -7.71
CA GLY A 187 8.19 17.75 -6.63
C GLY A 187 6.81 17.08 -6.69
N ARG A 188 6.49 16.32 -7.73
CA ARG A 188 5.15 15.75 -7.89
C ARG A 188 4.90 14.51 -7.04
N VAL A 189 5.92 13.99 -6.36
CA VAL A 189 5.80 12.80 -5.50
C VAL A 189 6.43 13.04 -4.14
N LEU A 190 5.76 12.54 -3.09
CA LEU A 190 6.19 12.57 -1.71
C LEU A 190 6.25 11.13 -1.14
N ALA A 191 7.45 10.65 -0.82
CA ALA A 191 7.67 9.38 -0.14
C ALA A 191 7.63 9.57 1.39
N VAL A 192 6.71 8.89 2.08
CA VAL A 192 6.45 9.08 3.51
C VAL A 192 6.79 7.87 4.38
N ASP A 193 7.29 6.78 3.80
CA ASP A 193 7.67 5.59 4.57
C ASP A 193 9.06 5.77 5.20
N GLY A 194 9.08 6.21 6.45
CA GLY A 194 10.33 6.44 7.18
C GLY A 194 11.08 5.17 7.61
N GLY A 195 10.63 3.96 7.23
CA GLY A 195 11.38 2.73 7.47
C GLY A 195 11.45 2.31 8.94
N VAL A 196 10.33 2.34 9.66
CA VAL A 196 10.27 2.00 11.11
C VAL A 196 10.89 0.63 11.40
N HIS A 197 10.64 -0.37 10.55
CA HIS A 197 11.19 -1.72 10.71
C HIS A 197 12.71 -1.79 10.50
N GLU A 198 13.31 -0.73 9.95
CA GLU A 198 14.76 -0.57 9.73
C GLU A 198 15.40 0.35 10.79
N GLY A 199 14.67 0.67 11.87
CA GLY A 199 15.13 1.60 12.91
C GLY A 199 14.90 3.07 12.56
N GLY A 200 14.10 3.35 11.52
CA GLY A 200 13.67 4.69 11.16
C GLY A 200 12.51 5.19 12.01
N ARG A 201 11.63 6.04 11.44
CA ARG A 201 10.56 6.72 12.20
C ARG A 201 9.22 6.72 11.47
N ILE A 202 8.13 6.81 12.23
CA ILE A 202 6.83 7.19 11.69
C ILE A 202 6.90 8.68 11.36
N LEU A 203 6.57 9.02 10.11
CA LEU A 203 6.48 10.40 9.65
C LEU A 203 5.02 10.86 9.72
N LEU A 204 4.82 12.09 10.20
CA LEU A 204 3.51 12.74 10.29
C LEU A 204 3.56 14.07 9.52
N PRO A 205 3.64 14.05 8.18
CA PRO A 205 3.71 15.27 7.40
C PRO A 205 2.35 15.95 7.31
N ARG A 206 2.35 17.28 7.35
CA ARG A 206 1.23 18.08 6.86
C ARG A 206 1.32 18.16 5.34
N LEU A 207 0.28 17.73 4.65
CA LEU A 207 0.14 17.91 3.21
C LEU A 207 -0.39 19.33 2.97
N VAL A 208 0.31 20.09 2.12
CA VAL A 208 0.01 21.49 1.76
C VAL A 208 0.10 21.69 0.26
#